data_AF-A0A507CI97-F1
#
_entry.id   AF-A0A507CI97-F1
#
_cell.length_a   1.000
_cell.length_b   1.000
_cell.length_c   1.000
_cell.angle_alpha   90.00
_cell.angle_beta   90.00
_cell.angle_gamma   90.00
#
_symmetry.space_group_name_H-M   'P 1'
#
loop_
_entity.id
_entity.type
_entity.pdbx_description
1 polymer ?
#
loop_
_entity_poly.entity_id
_entity_poly.type
_entity_poly.pdbx_seq_one_letter_code
_entity_poly.pdbx_strand_id
1 'polypeptide(L)'
;MVRTTRHRGQYVLNVLDKSLALRKMRLNADDLVVLVVVSGNDYESNIPGKAIMTNIKIFQKIKEKGDLSNEAMLKEYLRLCQSHRKFAEMFGEEGRLTIGNIEA
;
A
#
# COMPACT_ATOMS: atom_id res chain seq x y z
N MET A 1 -25.60 5.40 -25.27
CA MET A 1 -25.14 6.36 -24.24
C MET A 1 -24.91 5.60 -22.93
N VAL A 2 -23.68 5.19 -22.64
CA VAL A 2 -23.36 4.34 -21.47
C VAL A 2 -23.13 5.23 -20.25
N ARG A 3 -24.03 5.14 -19.26
CA ARG A 3 -23.80 5.71 -17.93
C ARG A 3 -22.76 4.86 -17.22
N THR A 4 -21.49 5.26 -17.29
CA THR A 4 -20.46 4.68 -16.42
C THR A 4 -20.71 5.19 -15.01
N THR A 5 -21.19 4.32 -14.13
CA THR A 5 -21.12 4.49 -12.68
C THR A 5 -19.66 4.73 -12.33
N ARG A 6 -19.26 6.01 -12.28
CA ARG A 6 -17.91 6.41 -11.88
C ARG A 6 -17.76 5.98 -10.42
N HIS A 7 -16.96 4.94 -10.17
CA HIS A 7 -16.50 4.63 -8.82
C HIS A 7 -15.97 5.93 -8.21
N ARG A 8 -16.55 6.36 -7.08
CA ARG A 8 -16.27 7.68 -6.47
C ARG A 8 -14.77 7.96 -6.29
N GLY A 9 -13.95 6.93 -6.06
CA GLY A 9 -12.49 7.04 -5.98
C GLY A 9 -11.81 7.47 -7.29
N GLN A 10 -12.36 7.13 -8.46
CA GLN A 10 -11.83 7.54 -9.76
C GLN A 10 -11.99 9.05 -10.00
N TYR A 11 -13.01 9.68 -9.41
CA TYR A 11 -13.21 11.14 -9.51
C TYR A 11 -12.13 11.90 -8.74
N VAL A 12 -11.83 11.49 -7.49
CA VAL A 12 -10.77 12.11 -6.67
C VAL A 12 -9.42 11.97 -7.34
N LEU A 13 -9.10 10.79 -7.89
CA LEU A 13 -7.87 10.58 -8.64
C LEU A 13 -7.83 11.39 -9.94
N ASN A 14 -8.96 11.55 -10.66
CA ASN A 14 -8.99 12.37 -11.87
C ASN A 14 -8.80 13.87 -11.57
N VAL A 15 -9.33 14.38 -10.45
CA VAL A 15 -9.11 15.76 -10.00
C VAL A 15 -7.66 15.98 -9.54
N LEU A 16 -7.02 14.96 -8.97
CA LEU A 16 -5.63 14.99 -8.49
C LEU A 16 -4.57 14.59 -9.53
N ASP A 17 -4.97 14.34 -10.77
CA ASP A 17 -4.16 13.67 -11.81
C ASP A 17 -3.65 12.30 -11.36
N LYS A 18 -4.48 11.28 -11.59
CA LYS A 18 -4.24 9.86 -11.24
C LYS A 18 -2.88 9.38 -11.72
N SER A 19 -2.52 9.75 -12.95
CA SER A 19 -1.28 9.32 -13.59
C SER A 19 -0.08 9.96 -12.92
N LEU A 20 -0.18 11.24 -12.55
CA LEU A 20 0.85 11.94 -11.80
C LEU A 20 1.03 11.37 -10.39
N ALA A 21 -0.07 11.10 -9.67
CA ALA A 21 -0.03 10.50 -8.35
C ALA A 21 0.62 9.10 -8.37
N LEU A 22 0.17 8.23 -9.29
CA LEU A 22 0.75 6.90 -9.49
C LEU A 22 2.23 6.96 -9.87
N ARG A 23 2.62 7.88 -10.77
CA ARG A 23 4.02 8.08 -11.17
C ARG A 23 4.88 8.51 -9.99
N LYS A 24 4.42 9.44 -9.16
CA LYS A 24 5.14 9.90 -7.94
C LYS A 24 5.31 8.76 -6.94
N MET A 25 4.31 7.89 -6.81
CA MET A 25 4.36 6.72 -5.94
C MET A 25 5.08 5.52 -6.57
N ARG A 26 5.44 5.59 -7.86
CA ARG A 26 5.99 4.47 -8.65
C ARG A 26 5.10 3.22 -8.57
N LEU A 27 3.78 3.42 -8.66
CA LEU A 27 2.77 2.37 -8.58
C LEU A 27 1.96 2.29 -9.88
N ASN A 28 1.38 1.11 -10.09
CA ASN A 28 0.47 0.78 -11.17
C ASN A 28 -0.98 1.04 -10.71
N ALA A 29 -1.92 1.02 -11.66
CA ALA A 29 -3.35 1.04 -11.31
C ALA A 29 -3.76 -0.19 -10.48
N ASP A 30 -3.17 -1.36 -10.74
CA ASP A 30 -3.47 -2.60 -10.01
C ASP A 30 -2.96 -2.57 -8.57
N ASP A 31 -1.80 -1.94 -8.34
CA ASP A 31 -1.21 -1.79 -7.01
C ASP A 31 -2.09 -0.95 -6.07
N LEU A 32 -2.87 0.01 -6.63
CA LEU A 32 -3.80 0.80 -5.83
C LEU A 32 -4.85 -0.06 -5.13
N VAL A 33 -5.27 -1.16 -5.75
CA VAL A 33 -6.29 -2.04 -5.16
C VAL A 33 -5.79 -2.60 -3.85
N VAL A 34 -4.58 -3.16 -3.84
CA VAL A 34 -4.00 -3.74 -2.63
C VAL A 34 -3.63 -2.62 -1.64
N LEU A 35 -3.15 -1.46 -2.12
CA LEU A 35 -2.81 -0.32 -1.27
C LEU A 35 -4.04 0.21 -0.50
N VAL A 36 -5.20 0.31 -1.15
CA VAL A 36 -6.47 0.74 -0.52
C VAL A 36 -6.96 -0.29 0.50
N VAL A 37 -6.76 -1.58 0.26
CA VAL A 37 -7.09 -2.63 1.23
C VAL A 37 -6.24 -2.49 2.50
N VAL A 38 -4.91 -2.38 2.37
CA VAL A 38 -4.02 -2.32 3.54
C VAL A 38 -4.05 -0.97 4.27
N SER A 39 -4.40 0.11 3.56
CA SER A 39 -4.48 1.47 4.11
C SER A 39 -5.84 1.78 4.74
N GLY A 40 -6.78 0.83 4.69
CA GLY A 40 -8.14 0.99 5.19
C GLY A 40 -9.08 1.60 4.16
N ASN A 41 -10.28 1.06 4.12
CA ASN A 41 -11.39 1.52 3.28
C ASN A 41 -12.71 1.35 4.06
N ASP A 42 -13.84 1.72 3.43
CA ASP A 42 -15.15 1.70 4.10
C ASP A 42 -15.59 0.30 4.57
N TYR A 43 -15.01 -0.77 4.02
CA TYR A 43 -15.32 -2.16 4.36
C TYR A 43 -14.32 -2.78 5.34
N GLU A 44 -13.06 -2.33 5.32
CA GLU A 44 -11.98 -2.94 6.08
C GLU A 44 -11.10 -1.88 6.74
N SER A 45 -10.84 -2.05 8.03
CA SER A 45 -9.94 -1.16 8.78
C SER A 45 -8.51 -1.21 8.24
N ASN A 46 -7.77 -0.12 8.42
CA ASN A 46 -6.36 -0.09 8.08
C ASN A 46 -5.53 -0.96 9.03
N ILE A 47 -4.33 -1.33 8.59
CA ILE A 47 -3.37 -2.00 9.48
C ILE A 47 -2.77 -0.95 10.44
N PRO A 48 -2.92 -1.12 11.78
CA PRO A 48 -2.43 -0.16 12.75
C PRO A 48 -0.92 0.09 12.65
N GLY A 49 -0.50 1.32 12.93
CA GLY A 49 0.91 1.70 12.92
C GLY A 49 1.56 1.81 11.54
N LYS A 50 0.78 1.75 10.45
CA LYS A 50 1.27 1.88 9.08
C LYS A 50 0.60 3.04 8.35
N ALA A 51 1.35 4.10 8.13
CA ALA A 51 0.93 5.23 7.31
C ALA A 51 0.98 4.87 5.82
N ILE A 52 0.23 5.61 5.00
CA ILE A 52 0.15 5.36 3.55
C ILE A 52 1.52 5.32 2.84
N MET A 53 2.45 6.19 3.24
CA MET A 53 3.81 6.22 2.68
C MET A 53 4.62 4.98 3.05
N THR A 54 4.42 4.44 4.25
CA THR A 54 5.02 3.18 4.69
C THR A 54 4.48 2.02 3.84
N ASN A 55 3.17 1.99 3.59
CA ASN A 55 2.54 0.97 2.73
C ASN A 55 3.10 1.01 1.30
N ILE A 56 3.27 2.22 0.74
CA ILE A 56 3.89 2.41 -0.58
C ILE A 56 5.34 1.90 -0.60
N LYS A 57 6.16 2.22 0.42
CA LYS A 57 7.54 1.72 0.52
C LYS A 57 7.59 0.19 0.58
N ILE A 58 6.68 -0.45 1.33
CA ILE A 58 6.57 -1.91 1.39
C ILE A 58 6.22 -2.50 0.03
N PHE A 59 5.26 -1.91 -0.67
CA PHE A 59 4.88 -2.37 -2.01
C PHE A 59 6.05 -2.31 -2.98
N GLN A 60 6.78 -1.20 -3.01
CA GLN A 60 7.96 -1.05 -3.85
C GLN A 60 9.00 -2.14 -3.54
N LYS A 61 9.27 -2.39 -2.25
CA LYS A 61 10.20 -3.45 -1.81
C LYS A 61 9.76 -4.86 -2.19
N ILE A 62 8.46 -5.15 -2.15
CA ILE A 62 7.92 -6.43 -2.60
C ILE A 62 8.13 -6.58 -4.12
N LYS A 63 7.84 -5.52 -4.88
CA LYS A 63 7.96 -5.51 -6.34
C LYS A 63 9.40 -5.55 -6.86
N GLU A 64 10.40 -5.15 -6.05
CA GLU A 64 11.82 -5.37 -6.38
C GLU A 64 12.13 -6.86 -6.64
N LYS A 65 11.34 -7.79 -6.07
CA LYS A 65 11.51 -9.23 -6.26
C LYS A 65 10.84 -9.78 -7.54
N GLY A 66 10.11 -8.93 -8.28
CA GLY A 66 9.35 -9.29 -9.48
C GLY A 66 7.89 -8.88 -9.41
N ASP A 67 7.20 -8.97 -10.55
CA ASP A 67 5.77 -8.69 -10.63
C ASP A 67 4.97 -9.84 -9.99
N LEU A 68 4.04 -9.47 -9.10
CA LEU A 68 3.17 -10.40 -8.38
C LEU A 68 1.71 -10.11 -8.73
N SER A 69 0.86 -11.14 -8.69
CA SER A 69 -0.59 -10.93 -8.67
C SER A 69 -1.01 -10.17 -7.41
N ASN A 70 -2.15 -9.48 -7.45
CA ASN A 70 -2.69 -8.74 -6.30
C ASN A 70 -2.82 -9.63 -5.05
N GLU A 71 -3.25 -10.88 -5.21
CA GLU A 71 -3.36 -11.83 -4.10
C GLU A 71 -1.98 -12.20 -3.53
N ALA A 72 -0.99 -12.49 -4.39
CA ALA A 72 0.36 -12.81 -3.95
C ALA A 72 1.03 -11.62 -3.25
N MET A 73 0.80 -10.41 -3.76
CA MET A 73 1.28 -9.17 -3.16
C MET A 73 0.67 -8.97 -1.77
N LEU A 74 -0.64 -9.17 -1.61
CA LEU A 74 -1.31 -9.06 -0.32
C LEU A 74 -0.80 -10.10 0.68
N LYS A 75 -0.59 -11.35 0.25
CA LYS A 75 -0.04 -12.42 1.11
C LYS A 75 1.37 -12.08 1.58
N GLU A 76 2.25 -11.65 0.69
CA GLU A 76 3.62 -11.26 1.03
C GLU A 76 3.61 -10.04 1.97
N TYR A 77 2.74 -9.06 1.71
CA TYR A 77 2.56 -7.89 2.55
C TYR A 77 2.17 -8.27 3.99
N LEU A 78 1.12 -9.09 4.15
CA LEU A 78 0.67 -9.57 5.46
C LEU A 78 1.76 -10.37 6.17
N ARG A 79 2.49 -11.21 5.43
CA ARG A 79 3.63 -11.99 5.96
C ARG A 79 4.76 -11.10 6.48
N LEU A 80 4.98 -9.94 5.86
CA LEU A 80 5.97 -8.96 6.32
C LEU A 80 5.47 -8.19 7.55
N CYS A 81 4.19 -7.82 7.57
CA CYS A 81 3.58 -7.15 8.72
C CYS A 81 3.52 -8.03 9.97
N GLN A 82 3.32 -9.33 9.82
CA GLN A 82 3.29 -10.29 10.94
C GLN A 82 4.66 -10.59 11.56
N SER A 83 5.76 -10.26 10.87
CA SER A 83 7.10 -10.58 11.34
C SER A 83 7.91 -9.31 11.55
N HIS A 84 7.96 -8.82 12.79
CA HIS A 84 8.76 -7.65 13.19
C HIS A 84 10.21 -7.75 12.71
N ARG A 85 10.80 -8.95 12.80
CA ARG A 85 12.15 -9.23 12.32
C ARG A 85 12.28 -9.03 10.81
N LYS A 86 11.37 -9.59 10.01
CA LYS A 86 11.41 -9.45 8.56
C LYS A 86 11.07 -8.03 8.10
N PHE A 87 10.23 -7.32 8.86
CA PHE A 87 9.96 -5.91 8.63
C PHE A 87 11.22 -5.06 8.91
N ALA A 88 11.88 -5.27 10.05
CA ALA A 88 13.12 -4.58 10.39
C ALA A 88 14.27 -4.92 9.42
N GLU A 89 14.41 -6.18 9.00
CA GLU A 89 15.38 -6.60 7.98
C GLU A 89 15.12 -5.94 6.62
N MET A 90 13.86 -5.69 6.27
CA MET A 90 13.48 -5.05 5.00
C MET A 90 13.74 -3.53 4.97
N PHE A 91 13.62 -2.85 6.11
CA PHE A 91 13.69 -1.38 6.19
C PHE A 91 14.86 -0.83 7.01
N GLY A 92 15.67 -1.67 7.67
CA GLY A 92 16.78 -1.23 8.51
C GLY A 92 16.33 -0.35 9.70
N GLU A 93 17.15 0.65 10.07
CA GLU A 93 16.89 1.62 11.16
C GLU A 93 15.58 2.41 10.97
N GLU A 94 15.15 2.69 9.73
CA GLU A 94 13.85 3.34 9.44
C GLU A 94 12.66 2.47 9.88
N GLY A 95 12.78 1.14 9.78
CA GLY A 95 11.76 0.19 10.21
C GLY A 95 11.61 0.10 11.72
N ARG A 96 12.70 0.34 12.48
CA ARG A 96 12.68 0.42 13.95
C ARG A 96 11.92 1.64 14.45
N LEU A 97 12.12 2.81 13.85
CA LEU A 97 11.43 4.05 14.24
C LEU A 97 9.91 4.00 14.04
N THR A 98 9.42 3.22 13.06
CA THR A 98 7.97 3.01 12.89
C THR A 98 7.39 1.95 13.82
N ILE A 99 8.23 1.05 14.37
CA ILE A 99 7.82 0.02 15.33
C ILE A 99 7.90 0.56 16.77
N GLY A 100 8.88 1.40 17.10
CA GLY A 100 9.08 1.97 18.43
C GLY A 100 7.95 2.88 18.93
N ASN A 101 7.05 3.31 18.04
CA ASN A 101 5.85 4.09 18.39
C ASN A 101 4.58 3.23 18.48
N ILE A 102 4.69 1.90 18.44
CA ILE A 102 3.56 0.96 18.64
C ILE A 102 3.49 0.50 20.12
N GLU A 103 4.54 0.76 20.91
CA GLU A 103 4.56 0.58 22.37
C GLU A 103 4.72 1.94 23.06
N ALA A 104 3.66 2.75 23.07
CA ALA A 104 3.45 3.86 24.02
C ALA A 104 1.95 4.15 24.16
#